data_AF-A0A7J9W5P0-F1
#
_entry.id   AF-A0A7J9W5P0-F1
#
_cell.length_a   1.000
_cell.length_b   1.000
_cell.length_c   1.000
_cell.angle_alpha   90.00
_cell.angle_beta   90.00
_cell.angle_gamma   90.00
#
_symmetry.space_group_name_H-M   'P 1'
#
loop_
_entity.id
_entity.type
_entity.pdbx_description
1 polymer ?
#
loop_
_entity_poly.entity_id
_entity_poly.type
_entity_poly.pdbx_seq_one_letter_code
_entity_poly.pdbx_strand_id
1 'polypeptide(L)'
;MFVGTEAGATSFPEIAGIAARTVWGYLALQVGGADAYELVRADDEALTAPGADALKRLFGERPTLLLIDEIARYYTAAKGHAVAGSTLAKQTTAFLMALFQAVDSLPRAALVITTTGSQDAFGEESSEVVEALEETRSLLARKELVLRPSEEADLPRILARRLFEPLDAGSASVVAQRYAETTDAAFGQGLDLPEGMTGAGWANEIARTYPFHPGLVRVLDKRLSTIEVPPLLRSLRRLVRSCGPGRKAVLAAPRKYPDELRERAVRLYRESWPRPSFRRLGEQLNVHPEALRNWVRQDEADRGERDDRPSTDMLEENRRLARENAELRRVNEVLRAASAYFASEIGPTRRWS
;
A
#
# COMPACT_ATOMS: atom_id res chain seq x y z
N MET A 1 -0.41 6.67 -20.33
CA MET A 1 -0.37 5.37 -19.63
C MET A 1 -1.14 4.36 -20.46
N PHE A 2 -0.49 3.25 -20.79
CA PHE A 2 -1.13 2.07 -21.38
C PHE A 2 -1.30 1.01 -20.29
N VAL A 3 -2.39 0.23 -20.36
CA VAL A 3 -2.69 -0.87 -19.44
C VAL A 3 -3.15 -2.08 -20.26
N GLY A 4 -2.40 -3.18 -20.20
CA GLY A 4 -2.58 -4.36 -21.05
C GLY A 4 -3.85 -5.18 -20.81
N THR A 5 -4.63 -4.86 -19.77
CA THR A 5 -5.95 -5.45 -19.49
C THR A 5 -7.12 -4.66 -20.07
N GLU A 6 -6.91 -3.39 -20.47
CA GLU A 6 -7.95 -2.52 -21.01
C GLU A 6 -8.02 -2.53 -22.56
N ALA A 7 -7.02 -3.11 -23.23
CA ALA A 7 -6.91 -3.14 -24.68
C ALA A 7 -7.12 -4.55 -25.27
N GLY A 8 -7.83 -4.62 -26.39
CA GLY A 8 -7.82 -5.78 -27.27
C GLY A 8 -6.60 -5.79 -28.19
N ALA A 9 -6.37 -6.88 -28.92
CA ALA A 9 -5.22 -7.03 -29.82
C ALA A 9 -5.04 -5.84 -30.79
N THR A 10 -6.13 -5.30 -31.33
CA THR A 10 -6.14 -4.10 -32.19
C THR A 10 -7.26 -3.13 -31.82
N SER A 11 -7.60 -3.03 -30.53
CA SER A 11 -8.73 -2.23 -30.04
C SER A 11 -8.34 -1.45 -28.79
N PHE A 12 -8.36 -0.12 -28.90
CA PHE A 12 -7.87 0.82 -27.90
C PHE A 12 -8.93 1.92 -27.66
N PRO A 13 -8.95 2.56 -26.47
CA PRO A 13 -9.82 3.70 -26.22
C PRO A 13 -9.60 4.83 -27.23
N GLU A 14 -10.69 5.41 -27.73
CA GLU A 14 -10.66 6.53 -28.67
C GLU A 14 -10.16 7.81 -27.99
N ILE A 15 -9.25 8.53 -28.65
CA ILE A 15 -8.72 9.82 -28.16
C ILE A 15 -8.91 10.87 -29.26
N ALA A 16 -9.60 11.96 -28.92
CA ALA A 16 -9.78 13.14 -29.78
C ALA A 16 -10.37 12.85 -31.19
N GLY A 17 -11.25 11.85 -31.32
CA GLY A 17 -11.84 11.45 -32.60
C GLY A 17 -11.06 10.37 -33.36
N ILE A 18 -10.00 9.81 -32.77
CA ILE A 18 -9.09 8.84 -33.39
C ILE A 18 -9.04 7.56 -32.54
N ALA A 19 -9.36 6.43 -33.17
CA ALA A 19 -9.23 5.10 -32.59
C ALA A 19 -7.96 4.44 -33.13
N ALA A 20 -6.89 4.43 -32.32
CA ALA A 20 -5.64 3.74 -32.64
C ALA A 20 -5.84 2.22 -32.68
N ARG A 21 -5.06 1.55 -33.52
CA ARG A 21 -5.11 0.09 -33.74
C ARG A 21 -3.96 -0.64 -33.06
N THR A 22 -3.01 0.08 -32.46
CA THR A 22 -1.78 -0.46 -31.86
C THR A 22 -1.36 0.31 -30.60
N VAL A 23 -0.45 -0.28 -29.81
CA VAL A 23 0.12 0.37 -28.62
C VAL A 23 0.88 1.66 -28.98
N TRP A 24 1.56 1.71 -30.12
CA TRP A 24 2.33 2.90 -30.52
C TRP A 24 1.43 4.04 -31.00
N GLY A 25 0.40 3.77 -31.80
CA GLY A 25 -0.61 4.77 -32.15
C GLY A 25 -1.36 5.30 -30.93
N TYR A 26 -1.72 4.43 -29.98
CA TYR A 26 -2.38 4.84 -28.73
C TYR A 26 -1.47 5.70 -27.84
N LEU A 27 -0.19 5.33 -27.69
CA LEU A 27 0.79 6.15 -26.97
C LEU A 27 1.06 7.50 -27.67
N ALA A 28 1.04 7.55 -29.00
CA ALA A 28 1.17 8.80 -29.76
C ALA A 28 0.04 9.78 -29.44
N LEU A 29 -1.21 9.31 -29.51
CA LEU A 29 -2.40 10.08 -29.14
C LEU A 29 -2.34 10.58 -27.68
N GLN A 30 -1.82 9.77 -26.76
CA GLN A 30 -1.65 10.17 -25.36
C GLN A 30 -0.52 11.20 -25.13
N VAL A 31 0.55 11.19 -25.94
CA VAL A 31 1.69 12.10 -25.76
C VAL A 31 1.46 13.47 -26.43
N GLY A 32 0.77 13.51 -27.57
CA GLY A 32 0.59 14.75 -28.32
C GLY A 32 -0.67 14.85 -29.17
N GLY A 33 -1.67 13.99 -28.96
CA GLY A 33 -2.92 14.01 -29.73
C GLY A 33 -2.72 13.68 -31.21
N ALA A 34 -3.57 14.24 -32.06
CA ALA A 34 -3.57 13.98 -33.50
C ALA A 34 -2.21 14.28 -34.17
N ASP A 35 -1.62 15.44 -33.87
CA ASP A 35 -0.32 15.87 -34.45
C ASP A 35 0.81 14.85 -34.20
N ALA A 36 0.81 14.19 -33.04
CA ALA A 36 1.77 13.15 -32.70
C ALA A 36 1.40 11.79 -33.31
N TYR A 37 0.11 11.50 -33.46
CA TYR A 37 -0.39 10.29 -34.12
C TYR A 37 -0.05 10.26 -35.61
N GLU A 38 -0.17 11.38 -36.33
CA GLU A 38 0.21 11.46 -37.76
C GLU A 38 1.67 11.03 -38.02
N LEU A 39 2.57 11.17 -37.04
CA LEU A 39 3.98 10.73 -37.14
C LEU A 39 4.17 9.21 -37.14
N VAL A 40 3.16 8.43 -36.72
CA VAL A 40 3.16 6.95 -36.67
C VAL A 40 1.89 6.34 -37.27
N ARG A 41 1.08 7.14 -37.96
CA ARG A 41 -0.23 6.74 -38.48
C ARG A 41 -0.13 5.63 -39.52
N ALA A 42 0.84 5.72 -40.43
CA ALA A 42 1.09 4.68 -41.42
C ALA A 42 1.49 3.34 -40.75
N ASP A 43 2.26 3.41 -39.68
CA ASP A 43 2.71 2.25 -38.88
C ASP A 43 1.53 1.62 -38.12
N ASP A 44 0.67 2.43 -37.48
CA ASP A 44 -0.57 1.97 -36.81
C ASP A 44 -1.59 1.36 -37.78
N GLU A 45 -1.86 2.01 -38.91
CA GLU A 45 -2.77 1.52 -39.95
C GLU A 45 -2.25 0.23 -40.62
N ALA A 46 -0.92 0.08 -40.76
CA ALA A 46 -0.26 -1.13 -41.26
C ALA A 46 0.02 -2.20 -40.19
N LEU A 47 -0.32 -1.96 -38.92
CA LEU A 47 -0.01 -2.82 -37.76
C LEU A 47 1.50 -3.18 -37.62
N THR A 48 2.39 -2.39 -38.23
CA THR A 48 3.83 -2.62 -38.33
C THR A 48 4.60 -1.65 -37.44
N ALA A 49 5.70 -2.09 -36.81
CA ALA A 49 6.37 -1.31 -35.78
C ALA A 49 7.08 -0.04 -36.32
N PRO A 50 6.86 1.15 -35.72
CA PRO A 50 7.56 2.38 -36.09
C PRO A 50 9.03 2.34 -35.64
N GLY A 51 9.93 2.85 -36.49
CA GLY A 51 11.35 2.93 -36.18
C GLY A 51 11.69 3.96 -35.09
N ALA A 52 12.81 3.76 -34.40
CA ALA A 52 13.22 4.59 -33.25
C ALA A 52 13.29 6.10 -33.57
N ASP A 53 13.65 6.49 -34.79
CA ASP A 53 13.72 7.90 -35.20
C ASP A 53 12.35 8.56 -35.40
N ALA A 54 11.29 7.80 -35.69
CA ALA A 54 9.92 8.31 -35.66
C ALA A 54 9.49 8.58 -34.21
N LEU A 55 9.78 7.64 -33.30
CA LEU A 55 9.49 7.77 -31.87
C LEU A 55 10.27 8.93 -31.22
N LYS A 56 11.53 9.16 -31.59
CA LYS A 56 12.30 10.35 -31.14
C LYS A 56 11.64 11.67 -31.53
N ARG A 57 11.09 11.76 -32.76
CA ARG A 57 10.36 12.97 -33.24
C ARG A 57 9.04 13.16 -32.50
N LEU A 58 8.34 12.06 -32.21
CA LEU A 58 7.07 12.03 -31.49
C LEU A 58 7.20 12.54 -30.05
N PHE A 59 8.26 12.14 -29.32
CA PHE A 59 8.52 12.66 -27.96
C PHE A 59 9.16 14.06 -27.97
N GLY A 60 10.09 14.32 -28.89
CA GLY A 60 10.85 15.57 -28.98
C GLY A 60 11.63 15.89 -27.70
N GLU A 61 11.84 17.19 -27.43
CA GLU A 61 12.53 17.65 -26.20
C GLU A 61 11.61 17.74 -24.96
N ARG A 62 10.35 17.32 -25.07
CA ARG A 62 9.36 17.45 -23.99
C ARG A 62 9.66 16.45 -22.85
N PRO A 63 9.59 16.87 -21.57
CA PRO A 63 9.64 15.95 -20.44
C PRO A 63 8.51 14.92 -20.55
N THR A 64 8.86 13.66 -20.76
CA THR A 64 7.90 12.60 -21.11
C THR A 64 8.06 11.42 -20.17
N LEU A 65 6.99 11.04 -19.47
CA LEU A 65 6.93 9.84 -18.65
C LEU A 65 5.96 8.83 -19.28
N LEU A 66 6.52 7.74 -19.79
CA LEU A 66 5.78 6.62 -20.36
C LEU A 66 5.56 5.56 -19.29
N LEU A 67 4.31 5.16 -19.11
CA LEU A 67 3.89 4.12 -18.17
C LEU A 67 3.14 3.05 -18.98
N ILE A 68 3.68 1.83 -18.99
CA ILE A 68 3.14 0.67 -19.70
C ILE A 68 2.91 -0.43 -18.66
N ASP A 69 1.65 -0.65 -18.29
CA ASP A 69 1.25 -1.62 -17.27
C ASP A 69 0.75 -2.92 -17.92
N GLU A 70 1.02 -4.07 -17.30
CA GLU A 70 0.63 -5.40 -17.79
C GLU A 70 0.95 -5.72 -19.27
N ILE A 71 2.13 -5.31 -19.77
CA ILE A 71 2.47 -5.48 -21.20
C ILE A 71 2.38 -6.95 -21.67
N ALA A 72 2.72 -7.90 -20.80
CA ALA A 72 2.62 -9.33 -21.07
C ALA A 72 1.19 -9.80 -21.39
N ARG A 73 0.16 -9.18 -20.80
CA ARG A 73 -1.25 -9.46 -21.07
C ARG A 73 -1.64 -9.11 -22.50
N TYR A 74 -1.20 -7.94 -22.95
CA TYR A 74 -1.42 -7.48 -24.32
C TYR A 74 -0.69 -8.38 -25.34
N TYR A 75 0.51 -8.87 -25.01
CA TYR A 75 1.21 -9.86 -25.85
C TYR A 75 0.37 -11.12 -26.10
N THR A 76 -0.32 -11.66 -25.10
CA THR A 76 -1.22 -12.81 -25.27
C THR A 76 -2.30 -12.54 -26.32
N ALA A 77 -2.92 -11.35 -26.30
CA ALA A 77 -3.89 -10.94 -27.31
C ALA A 77 -3.24 -10.73 -28.69
N ALA A 78 -2.06 -10.10 -28.74
CA ALA A 78 -1.34 -9.78 -29.97
C ALA A 78 -0.71 -11.00 -30.67
N LYS A 79 -0.44 -12.11 -29.97
CA LYS A 79 0.09 -13.36 -30.58
C LYS A 79 -0.84 -13.92 -31.65
N GLY A 80 -2.16 -13.86 -31.41
CA GLY A 80 -3.17 -14.39 -32.33
C GLY A 80 -3.43 -13.56 -33.59
N HIS A 81 -2.82 -12.37 -33.73
CA HIS A 81 -3.07 -11.46 -34.85
C HIS A 81 -1.90 -11.50 -35.85
N ALA A 82 -2.14 -11.97 -37.07
CA ALA A 82 -1.12 -12.05 -38.12
C ALA A 82 -0.89 -10.69 -38.80
N VAL A 83 0.38 -10.34 -39.06
CA VAL A 83 0.78 -9.09 -39.72
C VAL A 83 1.93 -9.36 -40.69
N ALA A 84 1.71 -9.21 -42.00
CA ALA A 84 2.75 -9.22 -43.04
C ALA A 84 3.78 -10.39 -42.94
N GLY A 85 3.32 -11.63 -42.72
CA GLY A 85 4.19 -12.81 -42.56
C GLY A 85 4.78 -12.98 -41.15
N SER A 86 4.41 -12.11 -40.22
CA SER A 86 4.74 -12.12 -38.79
C SER A 86 3.46 -12.08 -37.94
N THR A 87 3.58 -11.76 -36.64
CA THR A 87 2.43 -11.50 -35.75
C THR A 87 2.55 -10.13 -35.09
N LEU A 88 1.43 -9.58 -34.63
CA LEU A 88 1.41 -8.30 -33.92
C LEU A 88 2.21 -8.36 -32.61
N ALA A 89 2.35 -9.53 -31.98
CA ALA A 89 3.30 -9.75 -30.88
C ALA A 89 4.76 -9.51 -31.32
N LYS A 90 5.20 -10.02 -32.48
CA LYS A 90 6.55 -9.77 -33.01
C LYS A 90 6.77 -8.30 -33.38
N GLN A 91 5.74 -7.64 -33.93
CA GLN A 91 5.77 -6.19 -34.15
C GLN A 91 5.83 -5.41 -32.83
N THR A 92 5.15 -5.86 -31.79
CA THR A 92 5.22 -5.26 -30.44
C THR A 92 6.62 -5.35 -29.85
N THR A 93 7.34 -6.45 -30.06
CA THR A 93 8.76 -6.56 -29.67
C THR A 93 9.63 -5.56 -30.42
N ALA A 94 9.50 -5.49 -31.75
CA ALA A 94 10.24 -4.52 -32.56
C ALA A 94 9.95 -3.06 -32.14
N PHE A 95 8.69 -2.75 -31.81
CA PHE A 95 8.29 -1.46 -31.25
C PHE A 95 8.94 -1.21 -29.88
N LEU A 96 8.95 -2.17 -28.96
CA LEU A 96 9.61 -1.98 -27.66
C LEU A 96 11.11 -1.72 -27.82
N MET A 97 11.82 -2.48 -28.67
CA MET A 97 13.24 -2.23 -28.96
C MET A 97 13.47 -0.81 -29.51
N ALA A 98 12.65 -0.38 -30.48
CA ALA A 98 12.69 0.97 -31.03
C ALA A 98 12.36 2.06 -29.99
N LEU A 99 11.42 1.78 -29.09
CA LEU A 99 10.99 2.67 -28.01
C LEU A 99 12.11 2.88 -26.98
N PHE A 100 12.76 1.81 -26.54
CA PHE A 100 13.90 1.91 -25.64
C PHE A 100 15.06 2.70 -26.28
N GLN A 101 15.37 2.44 -27.55
CA GLN A 101 16.40 3.19 -28.28
C GLN A 101 16.05 4.69 -28.43
N ALA A 102 14.76 5.01 -28.59
CA ALA A 102 14.30 6.40 -28.59
C ALA A 102 14.46 7.04 -27.21
N VAL A 103 13.97 6.40 -26.15
CA VAL A 103 14.04 6.90 -24.77
C VAL A 103 15.48 7.07 -24.28
N ASP A 104 16.39 6.14 -24.58
CA ASP A 104 17.81 6.22 -24.20
C ASP A 104 18.53 7.45 -24.79
N SER A 105 18.09 7.88 -25.98
CA SER A 105 18.63 9.04 -26.69
C SER A 105 18.04 10.38 -26.24
N LEU A 106 17.00 10.38 -25.40
CA LEU A 106 16.25 11.57 -25.01
C LEU A 106 16.49 11.91 -23.53
N PRO A 107 17.23 12.99 -23.18
CA PRO A 107 17.66 13.30 -21.81
C PRO A 107 16.53 13.73 -20.86
N ARG A 108 15.27 13.67 -21.30
CA ARG A 108 14.06 14.03 -20.55
C ARG A 108 12.92 13.01 -20.74
N ALA A 109 13.20 11.85 -21.33
CA ALA A 109 12.27 10.74 -21.41
C ALA A 109 12.52 9.74 -20.28
N ALA A 110 11.45 9.18 -19.72
CA ALA A 110 11.50 8.07 -18.78
C ALA A 110 10.44 7.04 -19.17
N LEU A 111 10.79 5.76 -19.07
CA LEU A 111 9.90 4.64 -19.41
C LEU A 111 9.85 3.68 -18.22
N VAL A 112 8.64 3.39 -17.76
CA VAL A 112 8.36 2.37 -16.75
C VAL A 112 7.45 1.32 -17.40
N ILE A 113 7.93 0.09 -17.46
CA ILE A 113 7.17 -1.08 -17.91
C ILE A 113 6.97 -1.99 -16.70
N THR A 114 5.74 -2.44 -16.46
CA THR A 114 5.47 -3.52 -15.52
C THR A 114 5.37 -4.85 -16.25
N THR A 115 5.91 -5.89 -15.62
CA THR A 115 5.68 -7.29 -15.98
C THR A 115 5.19 -7.99 -14.73
N THR A 116 3.97 -8.52 -14.77
CA THR A 116 3.47 -9.44 -13.75
C THR A 116 4.41 -10.64 -13.67
N GLY A 117 4.95 -10.91 -12.47
CA GLY A 117 5.92 -11.99 -12.26
C GLY A 117 5.36 -13.36 -12.67
N SER A 118 6.23 -14.22 -13.19
CA SER A 118 5.92 -15.50 -13.83
C SER A 118 5.52 -16.62 -12.85
N GLN A 119 4.57 -16.36 -11.94
CA GLN A 119 4.04 -17.37 -11.00
C GLN A 119 2.53 -17.62 -11.13
N ASP A 120 1.71 -16.60 -11.43
CA ASP A 120 0.24 -16.74 -11.42
C ASP A 120 -0.42 -16.84 -12.81
N ALA A 121 0.34 -16.81 -13.92
CA ALA A 121 -0.19 -16.77 -15.28
C ALA A 121 0.44 -17.80 -16.23
N PHE A 122 -0.22 -18.96 -16.33
CA PHE A 122 -0.19 -19.93 -17.44
C PHE A 122 1.11 -20.14 -18.25
N GLY A 123 1.74 -21.30 -18.00
CA GLY A 123 2.27 -22.18 -19.06
C GLY A 123 3.48 -21.74 -19.87
N GLU A 124 3.86 -22.60 -20.82
CA GLU A 124 5.00 -22.40 -21.73
C GLU A 124 4.84 -21.16 -22.63
N GLU A 125 3.59 -20.73 -22.88
CA GLU A 125 3.25 -19.55 -23.69
C GLU A 125 3.90 -18.25 -23.18
N SER A 126 4.19 -18.16 -21.89
CA SER A 126 4.83 -16.98 -21.27
C SER A 126 6.33 -16.85 -21.62
N SER A 127 7.00 -17.94 -22.04
CA SER A 127 8.46 -17.96 -22.23
C SER A 127 8.93 -16.97 -23.30
N GLU A 128 8.35 -17.04 -24.51
CA GLU A 128 8.77 -16.19 -25.66
C GLU A 128 8.69 -14.68 -25.37
N VAL A 129 7.73 -14.28 -24.52
CA VAL A 129 7.48 -12.86 -24.20
C VAL A 129 8.47 -12.35 -23.17
N VAL A 130 8.79 -13.18 -22.17
CA VAL A 130 9.84 -12.90 -21.19
C VAL A 130 11.20 -12.90 -21.88
N GLU A 131 11.48 -13.89 -22.74
CA GLU A 131 12.73 -14.03 -23.49
C GLU A 131 12.97 -12.83 -24.42
N ALA A 132 11.97 -12.40 -25.20
CA ALA A 132 12.07 -11.21 -26.04
C ALA A 132 12.30 -9.91 -25.24
N LEU A 133 11.75 -9.81 -24.03
CA LEU A 133 11.97 -8.66 -23.15
C LEU A 133 13.34 -8.71 -22.46
N GLU A 134 13.82 -9.89 -22.05
CA GLU A 134 15.16 -10.09 -21.47
C GLU A 134 16.27 -9.91 -22.52
N GLU A 135 16.07 -10.36 -23.77
CA GLU A 135 16.94 -10.02 -24.90
C GLU A 135 17.03 -8.49 -25.08
N THR A 136 15.87 -7.82 -25.05
CA THR A 136 15.81 -6.35 -25.14
C THR A 136 16.50 -5.66 -23.96
N ARG A 137 16.31 -6.13 -22.71
CA ARG A 137 17.01 -5.64 -21.51
C ARG A 137 18.52 -5.84 -21.58
N SER A 138 18.97 -7.00 -22.04
CA SER A 138 20.39 -7.35 -22.21
C SER A 138 21.12 -6.34 -23.11
N LEU A 139 20.47 -5.90 -24.20
CA LEU A 139 21.00 -4.86 -25.10
C LEU A 139 21.07 -3.46 -24.46
N LEU A 140 20.33 -3.22 -23.37
CA LEU A 140 20.16 -1.92 -22.70
C LEU A 140 20.86 -1.82 -21.33
N ALA A 141 21.52 -2.90 -20.88
CA ALA A 141 22.02 -3.13 -19.52
C ALA A 141 23.08 -2.14 -18.97
N ARG A 142 23.33 -1.01 -19.64
CA ARG A 142 24.24 0.06 -19.20
C ARG A 142 23.54 1.26 -18.54
N LYS A 143 22.21 1.39 -18.65
CA LYS A 143 21.44 2.48 -18.02
C LYS A 143 20.11 2.06 -17.36
N GLU A 144 19.71 0.78 -17.42
CA GLU A 144 18.44 0.35 -16.82
C GLU A 144 18.50 0.46 -15.28
N LEU A 145 17.81 1.46 -14.73
CA LEU A 145 17.43 1.44 -13.32
C LEU A 145 16.30 0.43 -13.17
N VAL A 146 16.66 -0.83 -12.92
CA VAL A 146 15.70 -1.92 -12.68
C VAL A 146 14.95 -1.64 -11.38
N LEU A 147 13.87 -0.87 -11.46
CA LEU A 147 12.90 -0.69 -10.39
C LEU A 147 12.09 -1.98 -10.24
N ARG A 148 12.73 -3.01 -9.66
CA ARG A 148 12.04 -4.16 -9.08
C ARG A 148 10.92 -3.63 -8.18
N PRO A 149 9.71 -4.23 -8.17
CA PRO A 149 8.55 -3.70 -7.47
C PRO A 149 8.77 -3.73 -5.94
N SER A 150 9.40 -2.67 -5.43
CA SER A 150 10.07 -2.59 -4.13
C SER A 150 10.93 -3.82 -3.81
N GLU A 151 12.25 -3.72 -4.04
CA GLU A 151 13.13 -4.41 -3.09
C GLU A 151 12.83 -3.88 -1.68
N GLU A 152 12.93 -4.77 -0.69
CA GLU A 152 12.65 -4.57 0.75
C GLU A 152 13.31 -3.28 1.32
N ALA A 153 14.39 -2.84 0.66
CA ALA A 153 15.15 -1.63 0.90
C ALA A 153 14.42 -0.27 0.70
N ASP A 154 13.43 -0.14 -0.19
CA ASP A 154 12.83 1.18 -0.54
C ASP A 154 11.53 1.49 0.22
N LEU A 155 10.96 0.51 0.92
CA LEU A 155 9.82 0.70 1.82
C LEU A 155 9.97 1.89 2.79
N PRO A 156 11.12 2.13 3.46
CA PRO A 156 11.27 3.24 4.39
C PRO A 156 11.10 4.60 3.73
N ARG A 157 11.63 4.77 2.50
CA ARG A 157 11.54 6.02 1.73
C ARG A 157 10.11 6.31 1.28
N ILE A 158 9.39 5.28 0.84
CA ILE A 158 7.97 5.37 0.45
C ILE A 158 7.11 5.73 1.67
N LEU A 159 7.38 5.11 2.83
CA LEU A 159 6.68 5.42 4.08
C LEU A 159 7.01 6.81 4.61
N ALA A 160 8.28 7.23 4.56
CA ALA A 160 8.74 8.56 5.00
C ALA A 160 7.96 9.66 4.25
N ARG A 161 8.00 9.62 2.92
CA ARG A 161 7.34 10.59 2.02
C ARG A 161 5.80 10.58 2.10
N ARG A 162 5.19 9.57 2.75
CA ARG A 162 3.72 9.44 2.91
C ARG A 162 3.22 9.69 4.34
N LEU A 163 4.08 9.61 5.34
CA LEU A 163 3.72 9.70 6.76
C LEU A 163 4.30 10.94 7.47
N PHE A 164 5.38 11.52 6.94
CA PHE A 164 6.09 12.66 7.50
C PHE A 164 6.07 13.86 6.54
N GLU A 165 6.34 15.04 7.10
CA GLU A 165 6.66 16.25 6.33
C GLU A 165 8.08 16.14 5.74
N PRO A 166 8.48 17.01 4.78
CA PRO A 166 9.83 16.98 4.22
C PRO A 166 10.90 17.08 5.31
N LEU A 167 11.83 16.12 5.32
CA LEU A 167 12.88 16.00 6.32
C LEU A 167 14.15 16.73 5.85
N ASP A 168 14.80 17.45 6.75
CA ASP A 168 15.99 18.24 6.43
C ASP A 168 17.17 17.38 5.94
N ALA A 169 17.85 17.89 4.91
CA ALA A 169 19.01 17.25 4.31
C ALA A 169 20.16 17.16 5.34
N GLY A 170 20.46 15.94 5.80
CA GLY A 170 21.48 15.65 6.80
C GLY A 170 20.93 15.11 8.12
N SER A 171 19.63 15.25 8.42
CA SER A 171 19.03 14.74 9.66
C SER A 171 19.24 13.23 9.84
N ALA A 172 19.13 12.46 8.75
CA ALA A 172 19.38 11.03 8.74
C ALA A 172 20.81 10.67 9.19
N SER A 173 21.82 11.40 8.70
CA SER A 173 23.23 11.17 9.05
C SER A 173 23.54 11.54 10.50
N VAL A 174 23.00 12.65 11.00
CA VAL A 174 23.18 13.08 12.40
C VAL A 174 22.55 12.08 13.38
N VAL A 175 21.37 11.56 13.05
CA VAL A 175 20.70 10.53 13.87
C VAL A 175 21.42 9.18 13.76
N ALA A 176 21.87 8.78 12.57
CA ALA A 176 22.66 7.57 12.35
C ALA A 176 23.96 7.54 13.14
N GLN A 177 24.73 8.64 13.11
CA GLN A 177 25.97 8.76 13.85
C GLN A 177 25.71 8.64 15.36
N ARG A 178 24.72 9.38 15.90
CA ARG A 178 24.35 9.27 17.33
C ARG A 178 23.89 7.88 17.73
N TYR A 179 23.20 7.15 16.85
CA TYR A 179 22.79 5.77 17.11
C TYR A 179 24.01 4.84 17.24
N ALA A 180 24.97 4.92 16.32
CA ALA A 180 26.20 4.13 16.37
C ALA A 180 27.09 4.50 17.58
N GLU A 181 27.28 5.79 17.85
CA GLU A 181 27.99 6.27 19.04
C GLU A 181 27.36 5.72 20.34
N THR A 182 26.02 5.62 20.38
CA THR A 182 25.29 5.08 21.55
C THR A 182 25.41 3.56 21.65
N THR A 183 25.30 2.81 20.56
CA THR A 183 25.41 1.34 20.60
C THR A 183 26.84 0.86 20.80
N ASP A 184 27.84 1.51 20.20
CA ASP A 184 29.25 1.22 20.43
C ASP A 184 29.64 1.51 21.90
N ALA A 185 29.15 2.61 22.48
CA ALA A 185 29.36 2.92 23.89
C ALA A 185 28.63 1.95 24.83
N ALA A 186 27.46 1.42 24.45
CA ALA A 186 26.73 0.40 25.21
C ALA A 186 27.45 -0.96 25.14
N PHE A 187 27.91 -1.38 23.95
CA PHE A 187 28.71 -2.58 23.76
C PHE A 187 30.02 -2.53 24.56
N GLY A 188 30.70 -1.38 24.57
CA GLY A 188 31.89 -1.12 25.39
C GLY A 188 31.64 -1.17 26.92
N GLN A 189 30.38 -1.09 27.36
CA GLN A 189 29.97 -1.30 28.76
C GLN A 189 29.55 -2.76 29.06
N GLY A 190 29.67 -3.67 28.09
CA GLY A 190 29.30 -5.07 28.24
C GLY A 190 27.80 -5.34 28.14
N LEU A 191 27.01 -4.44 27.55
CA LEU A 191 25.61 -4.71 27.23
C LEU A 191 25.52 -5.66 26.03
N ASP A 192 24.71 -6.71 26.19
CA ASP A 192 24.40 -7.67 25.13
C ASP A 192 23.54 -6.97 24.05
N LEU A 193 24.05 -6.91 22.82
CA LEU A 193 23.42 -6.24 21.68
C LEU A 193 23.34 -7.19 20.48
N PRO A 194 22.24 -7.16 19.69
CA PRO A 194 22.13 -7.95 18.48
C PRO A 194 23.29 -7.73 17.50
N GLU A 195 23.73 -8.82 16.87
CA GLU A 195 24.84 -8.83 15.92
C GLU A 195 24.62 -7.82 14.78
N GLY A 196 25.64 -7.01 14.48
CA GLY A 196 25.58 -5.95 13.48
C GLY A 196 25.04 -4.59 13.94
N MET A 197 24.65 -4.42 15.21
CA MET A 197 24.25 -3.10 15.76
C MET A 197 25.42 -2.18 16.16
N THR A 198 26.65 -2.46 15.73
CA THR A 198 27.85 -1.68 16.07
C THR A 198 28.57 -1.14 14.82
N GLY A 199 29.30 -0.04 15.00
CA GLY A 199 30.15 0.60 14.00
C GLY A 199 29.42 1.14 12.75
N ALA A 200 30.20 1.36 11.69
CA ALA A 200 29.75 2.05 10.48
C ALA A 200 28.66 1.31 9.68
N GLY A 201 28.53 -0.01 9.83
CA GLY A 201 27.46 -0.79 9.21
C GLY A 201 26.09 -0.38 9.76
N TRP A 202 25.98 -0.28 11.08
CA TRP A 202 24.75 0.14 11.77
C TRP A 202 24.36 1.59 11.46
N ALA A 203 25.34 2.51 11.45
CA ALA A 203 25.11 3.89 11.03
C ALA A 203 24.51 3.97 9.61
N ASN A 204 25.08 3.23 8.64
CA ASN A 204 24.54 3.18 7.29
C ASN A 204 23.13 2.60 7.23
N GLU A 205 22.81 1.60 8.07
CA GLU A 205 21.45 1.05 8.12
C GLU A 205 20.44 2.05 8.68
N ILE A 206 20.73 2.71 9.80
CA ILE A 206 19.89 3.79 10.37
C ILE A 206 19.68 4.91 9.35
N ALA A 207 20.74 5.34 8.64
CA ALA A 207 20.65 6.40 7.64
C ALA A 207 19.77 6.04 6.44
N ARG A 208 19.73 4.76 6.03
CA ARG A 208 18.85 4.27 4.95
C ARG A 208 17.40 4.12 5.38
N THR A 209 17.13 3.82 6.65
CA THR A 209 15.77 3.57 7.16
C THR A 209 15.09 4.78 7.79
N TYR A 210 15.83 5.83 8.12
CA TYR A 210 15.34 7.08 8.71
C TYR A 210 14.09 7.63 7.95
N PRO A 211 13.01 8.04 8.64
CA PRO A 211 12.88 8.26 10.10
C PRO A 211 12.50 7.01 10.91
N PHE A 212 12.53 5.81 10.31
CA PHE A 212 12.23 4.55 11.00
C PHE A 212 13.50 3.85 11.50
N HIS A 213 13.37 3.10 12.59
CA HIS A 213 14.42 2.22 13.08
C HIS A 213 14.51 0.95 12.20
N PRO A 214 15.70 0.41 11.87
CA PRO A 214 15.86 -0.77 11.03
C PRO A 214 15.06 -1.99 11.51
N GLY A 215 14.97 -2.21 12.82
CA GLY A 215 14.15 -3.27 13.40
C GLY A 215 12.65 -3.12 13.10
N LEU A 216 12.12 -1.90 13.02
CA LEU A 216 10.73 -1.66 12.61
C LEU A 216 10.54 -1.95 11.12
N VAL A 217 11.50 -1.57 10.27
CA VAL A 217 11.47 -1.87 8.84
C VAL A 217 11.44 -3.38 8.62
N ARG A 218 12.38 -4.14 9.22
CA ARG A 218 12.43 -5.61 9.16
C ARG A 218 11.10 -6.28 9.58
N VAL A 219 10.38 -5.71 10.55
CA VAL A 219 9.08 -6.25 11.01
C VAL A 219 7.93 -5.86 10.09
N LEU A 220 7.92 -4.65 9.53
CA LEU A 220 6.91 -4.23 8.55
C LEU A 220 7.03 -5.03 7.26
N ASP A 221 8.25 -5.21 6.79
CA ASP A 221 8.61 -5.88 5.55
C ASP A 221 8.19 -7.38 5.55
N LYS A 222 8.64 -8.15 6.56
CA LYS A 222 8.19 -9.53 6.82
C LYS A 222 6.68 -9.69 7.10
N ARG A 223 5.92 -8.60 7.21
CA ARG A 223 4.44 -8.58 7.35
C ARG A 223 3.73 -7.94 6.15
N LEU A 224 4.44 -7.32 5.21
CA LEU A 224 3.90 -6.70 4.01
C LEU A 224 3.85 -7.66 2.83
N SER A 225 4.76 -8.64 2.79
CA SER A 225 4.68 -9.82 1.91
C SER A 225 3.37 -10.63 2.04
N THR A 226 2.53 -10.32 3.03
CA THR A 226 1.24 -10.98 3.29
C THR A 226 0.05 -10.01 3.42
N ILE A 227 0.23 -8.70 3.17
CA ILE A 227 -0.84 -7.68 3.34
C ILE A 227 -0.72 -6.59 2.27
N GLU A 228 -1.81 -6.29 1.56
CA GLU A 228 -1.86 -5.16 0.63
C GLU A 228 -1.41 -3.82 1.29
N VAL A 229 -0.68 -3.01 0.53
CA VAL A 229 -0.10 -1.74 0.99
C VAL A 229 -1.16 -0.69 1.46
N PRO A 230 -2.34 -0.52 0.81
CA PRO A 230 -3.30 0.53 1.22
C PRO A 230 -3.99 0.31 2.59
N PRO A 231 -4.33 -0.92 3.02
CA PRO A 231 -4.66 -1.21 4.43
C PRO A 231 -3.57 -0.83 5.43
N LEU A 232 -2.29 -1.14 5.15
CA LEU A 232 -1.19 -0.88 6.09
C LEU A 232 -0.93 0.62 6.28
N LEU A 233 -0.95 1.40 5.19
CA LEU A 233 -0.82 2.87 5.26
C LEU A 233 -1.92 3.52 6.13
N ARG A 234 -3.16 3.00 6.09
CA ARG A 234 -4.28 3.44 6.94
C ARG A 234 -4.14 3.03 8.42
N SER A 235 -3.25 2.10 8.72
CA SER A 235 -2.92 1.65 10.08
C SER A 235 -1.71 2.41 10.64
N LEU A 236 -0.60 2.49 9.89
CA LEU A 236 0.58 3.28 10.27
C LEU A 236 0.26 4.77 10.46
N ARG A 237 -0.56 5.37 9.56
CA ARG A 237 -0.98 6.77 9.70
C ARG A 237 -1.90 7.01 10.91
N ARG A 238 -2.50 5.96 11.49
CA ARG A 238 -3.15 6.05 12.81
C ARG A 238 -2.14 5.92 13.94
N LEU A 239 -1.23 4.94 13.87
CA LEU A 239 -0.20 4.70 14.88
C LEU A 239 0.69 5.94 15.11
N VAL A 240 1.23 6.52 14.03
CA VAL A 240 2.04 7.75 14.07
C VAL A 240 1.23 8.92 14.65
N ARG A 241 -0.07 9.02 14.33
CA ARG A 241 -0.96 10.06 14.91
C ARG A 241 -1.31 9.82 16.37
N SER A 242 -1.37 8.58 16.87
CA SER A 242 -1.53 8.29 18.30
C SER A 242 -0.27 8.53 19.12
N CYS A 243 0.92 8.54 18.49
CA CYS A 243 2.17 8.94 19.13
C CYS A 243 2.40 10.47 19.14
N GLY A 244 1.59 11.24 18.40
CA GLY A 244 1.64 12.70 18.39
C GLY A 244 0.76 13.33 19.48
N PRO A 245 1.16 14.44 20.12
CA PRO A 245 0.38 15.10 21.17
C PRO A 245 -0.80 15.91 20.59
N GLY A 246 -1.88 15.24 20.16
CA GLY A 246 -3.06 15.90 19.57
C GLY A 246 -4.36 15.09 19.61
N ARG A 247 -5.36 15.57 20.38
CA ARG A 247 -6.75 15.05 20.47
C ARG A 247 -7.69 16.15 19.95
N LYS A 248 -8.84 15.92 19.29
CA LYS A 248 -9.79 14.78 19.11
C LYS A 248 -10.38 14.92 17.67
N ALA A 249 -11.33 14.18 17.07
CA ALA A 249 -12.17 13.00 17.35
C ALA A 249 -12.65 12.40 15.98
N VAL A 250 -13.65 11.51 15.95
CA VAL A 250 -14.49 11.16 14.77
C VAL A 250 -15.97 11.14 15.19
N LEU A 251 -16.88 11.63 14.34
CA LEU A 251 -18.32 11.62 14.61
C LEU A 251 -18.89 10.19 14.58
N ALA A 252 -19.73 9.85 15.57
CA ALA A 252 -20.46 8.59 15.61
C ALA A 252 -21.71 8.63 14.71
N ALA A 253 -22.12 7.46 14.19
CA ALA A 253 -23.33 7.34 13.39
C ALA A 253 -24.59 7.70 14.21
N PRO A 254 -25.62 8.32 13.60
CA PRO A 254 -26.81 8.78 14.33
C PRO A 254 -27.57 7.60 14.96
N ARG A 255 -27.81 7.70 16.27
CA ARG A 255 -28.61 6.72 17.03
C ARG A 255 -30.10 6.87 16.69
N LYS A 256 -30.83 5.74 16.66
CA LYS A 256 -32.29 5.71 16.39
C LYS A 256 -33.12 6.54 17.39
N TYR A 257 -32.60 6.75 18.59
CA TYR A 257 -33.11 7.72 19.57
C TYR A 257 -31.93 8.56 20.07
N PRO A 258 -32.05 9.90 20.19
CA PRO A 258 -31.01 10.73 20.77
C PRO A 258 -30.91 10.51 22.28
N ASP A 259 -29.72 10.68 22.85
CA ASP A 259 -29.47 10.35 24.26
C ASP A 259 -30.25 11.27 25.23
N GLU A 260 -30.46 12.54 24.87
CA GLU A 260 -31.36 13.47 25.58
C GLU A 260 -32.79 12.92 25.79
N LEU A 261 -33.32 12.18 24.80
CA LEU A 261 -34.64 11.57 24.88
C LEU A 261 -34.63 10.39 25.86
N ARG A 262 -33.55 9.58 25.88
CA ARG A 262 -33.35 8.50 26.85
C ARG A 262 -33.29 9.04 28.26
N GLU A 263 -32.46 10.06 28.52
CA GLU A 263 -32.29 10.66 29.84
C GLU A 263 -33.60 11.27 30.35
N ARG A 264 -34.29 12.05 29.52
CA ARG A 264 -35.60 12.63 29.86
C ARG A 264 -36.64 11.55 30.15
N ALA A 265 -36.66 10.45 29.39
CA ALA A 265 -37.62 9.37 29.58
C ALA A 265 -37.38 8.59 30.89
N VAL A 266 -36.12 8.31 31.23
CA VAL A 266 -35.73 7.70 32.50
C VAL A 266 -36.08 8.61 33.68
N ARG A 267 -35.76 9.90 33.59
CA ARG A 267 -36.07 10.88 34.64
C ARG A 267 -37.58 10.96 34.92
N LEU A 268 -38.40 11.11 33.87
CA LEU A 268 -39.87 11.12 33.99
C LEU A 268 -40.44 9.85 34.63
N TYR A 269 -39.85 8.67 34.35
CA TYR A 269 -40.27 7.42 35.00
C TYR A 269 -39.96 7.39 36.50
N ARG A 270 -38.82 7.95 36.93
CA ARG A 270 -38.41 7.98 38.35
C ARG A 270 -39.16 9.04 39.16
N GLU A 271 -39.42 10.20 38.57
CA GLU A 271 -40.12 11.33 39.23
C GLU A 271 -41.64 11.10 39.36
N SER A 272 -42.22 10.19 38.57
CA SER A 272 -43.65 9.90 38.59
C SER A 272 -44.06 8.94 39.73
N TRP A 273 -44.98 9.37 40.58
CA TRP A 273 -45.66 8.52 41.57
C TRP A 273 -47.19 8.59 41.44
N PRO A 274 -47.91 7.45 41.31
CA PRO A 274 -47.39 6.09 41.15
C PRO A 274 -46.63 5.92 39.82
N ARG A 275 -45.67 4.98 39.78
CA ARG A 275 -44.84 4.74 38.59
C ARG A 275 -45.71 4.33 37.38
N PRO A 276 -45.59 4.99 36.21
CA PRO A 276 -46.40 4.69 35.04
C PRO A 276 -45.99 3.37 34.40
N SER A 277 -46.92 2.69 33.71
CA SER A 277 -46.56 1.51 32.94
C SER A 277 -45.67 1.88 31.75
N PHE A 278 -44.64 1.09 31.46
CA PHE A 278 -43.73 1.31 30.33
C PHE A 278 -44.46 1.43 28.98
N ARG A 279 -45.62 0.78 28.86
CA ARG A 279 -46.51 0.92 27.70
C ARG A 279 -47.03 2.35 27.56
N ARG A 280 -47.71 2.87 28.60
CA ARG A 280 -48.30 4.22 28.60
C ARG A 280 -47.24 5.30 28.46
N LEU A 281 -46.09 5.17 29.12
CA LEU A 281 -45.00 6.15 29.02
C LEU A 281 -44.27 6.06 27.66
N GLY A 282 -44.17 4.86 27.06
CA GLY A 282 -43.67 4.68 25.70
C GLY A 282 -44.60 5.32 24.65
N GLU A 283 -45.91 5.10 24.78
CA GLU A 283 -46.95 5.73 23.97
C GLU A 283 -46.92 7.27 24.09
N GLN A 284 -46.72 7.82 25.29
CA GLN A 284 -46.59 9.28 25.52
C GLN A 284 -45.30 9.91 24.96
N LEU A 285 -44.21 9.14 24.86
CA LEU A 285 -42.91 9.64 24.39
C LEU A 285 -42.57 9.23 22.95
N ASN A 286 -43.47 8.50 22.28
CA ASN A 286 -43.25 7.85 20.98
C ASN A 286 -41.99 6.96 20.95
N VAL A 287 -41.80 6.17 22.01
CA VAL A 287 -40.67 5.24 22.19
C VAL A 287 -41.21 3.83 22.42
N HIS A 288 -40.59 2.83 21.79
CA HIS A 288 -40.98 1.44 21.99
C HIS A 288 -40.88 1.01 23.47
N PRO A 289 -41.94 0.46 24.11
CA PRO A 289 -41.97 0.20 25.56
C PRO A 289 -40.80 -0.65 26.08
N GLU A 290 -40.35 -1.64 25.32
CA GLU A 290 -39.21 -2.48 25.74
C GLU A 290 -37.85 -1.74 25.64
N ALA A 291 -37.74 -0.70 24.80
CA ALA A 291 -36.55 0.15 24.79
C ALA A 291 -36.49 1.02 26.06
N LEU A 292 -37.61 1.64 26.42
CA LEU A 292 -37.77 2.40 27.66
C LEU A 292 -37.49 1.54 28.91
N ARG A 293 -38.04 0.33 28.96
CA ARG A 293 -37.77 -0.66 30.02
C ARG A 293 -36.29 -1.01 30.13
N ASN A 294 -35.59 -1.18 29.01
CA ASN A 294 -34.16 -1.47 28.99
C ASN A 294 -33.28 -0.27 29.39
N TRP A 295 -33.74 0.97 29.15
CA TRP A 295 -33.09 2.19 29.63
C TRP A 295 -33.26 2.38 31.14
N VAL A 296 -34.48 2.21 31.67
CA VAL A 296 -34.75 2.29 33.11
C VAL A 296 -33.99 1.20 33.86
N ARG A 297 -34.00 -0.04 33.37
CA ARG A 297 -33.15 -1.11 33.91
C ARG A 297 -31.65 -0.84 33.79
N GLN A 298 -31.21 0.06 32.90
CA GLN A 298 -29.80 0.44 32.85
C GLN A 298 -29.50 1.51 33.90
N ASP A 299 -30.34 2.54 34.04
CA ASP A 299 -30.23 3.52 35.13
C ASP A 299 -30.33 2.88 36.53
N GLU A 300 -31.18 1.86 36.71
CA GLU A 300 -31.21 1.03 37.93
C GLU A 300 -29.83 0.38 38.20
N ALA A 301 -29.19 -0.22 37.19
CA ALA A 301 -27.87 -0.84 37.34
C ALA A 301 -26.73 0.19 37.48
N ASP A 302 -26.83 1.32 36.78
CA ASP A 302 -25.86 2.43 36.82
C ASP A 302 -25.87 3.15 38.18
N ARG A 303 -26.93 2.98 38.98
CA ARG A 303 -27.07 3.47 40.36
C ARG A 303 -26.78 2.41 41.44
N GLY A 304 -26.52 1.15 41.08
CA GLY A 304 -26.40 0.05 42.04
C GLY A 304 -27.73 -0.38 42.68
N GLU A 305 -28.87 -0.12 42.03
CA GLU A 305 -30.21 -0.55 42.45
C GLU A 305 -30.59 -1.93 41.87
N ARG A 306 -29.68 -2.55 41.09
CA ARG A 306 -29.91 -3.77 40.30
C ARG A 306 -28.59 -4.47 39.96
N ASP A 307 -28.43 -5.71 40.40
CA ASP A 307 -27.23 -6.53 40.16
C ASP A 307 -27.31 -7.50 38.96
N ASP A 308 -28.49 -7.66 38.34
CA ASP A 308 -28.71 -8.66 37.27
C ASP A 308 -28.08 -8.30 35.91
N ARG A 309 -27.34 -7.19 35.84
CA ARG A 309 -26.59 -6.74 34.66
C ARG A 309 -25.48 -5.75 35.06
N PRO A 310 -24.38 -5.63 34.29
CA PRO A 310 -23.36 -4.61 34.55
C PRO A 310 -23.88 -3.19 34.25
N SER A 311 -23.36 -2.21 34.99
CA SER A 311 -23.58 -0.78 34.71
C SER A 311 -22.95 -0.34 33.37
N THR A 312 -23.34 0.82 32.87
CA THR A 312 -22.77 1.46 31.67
C THR A 312 -21.26 1.60 31.83
N ASP A 313 -20.79 2.07 32.99
CA ASP A 313 -19.36 2.20 33.32
C ASP A 313 -18.66 0.83 33.30
N MET A 314 -19.26 -0.20 33.90
CA MET A 314 -18.71 -1.57 33.83
C MET A 314 -18.70 -2.11 32.40
N LEU A 315 -19.65 -1.75 31.55
CA LEU A 315 -19.68 -2.15 30.13
C LEU A 315 -18.63 -1.39 29.30
N GLU A 316 -18.38 -0.10 29.58
CA GLU A 316 -17.32 0.66 28.92
C GLU A 316 -15.93 0.23 29.39
N GLU A 317 -15.77 -0.08 30.68
CA GLU A 317 -14.56 -0.67 31.24
C GLU A 317 -14.30 -2.06 30.68
N ASN A 318 -15.30 -2.96 30.65
CA ASN A 318 -15.16 -4.26 29.98
C ASN A 318 -14.81 -4.11 28.48
N ARG A 319 -15.31 -3.08 27.79
CA ARG A 319 -14.89 -2.77 26.41
C ARG A 319 -13.48 -2.19 26.33
N ARG A 320 -13.01 -1.42 27.31
CA ARG A 320 -11.62 -0.95 27.42
C ARG A 320 -10.71 -2.16 27.63
N LEU A 321 -10.94 -2.91 28.70
CA LEU A 321 -10.22 -4.13 29.05
C LEU A 321 -10.27 -5.20 27.95
N ALA A 322 -11.35 -5.34 27.19
CA ALA A 322 -11.40 -6.29 26.06
C ALA A 322 -10.53 -5.84 24.87
N ARG A 323 -10.49 -4.53 24.55
CA ARG A 323 -9.59 -3.97 23.53
C ARG A 323 -8.14 -4.09 23.98
N GLU A 324 -7.87 -3.70 25.23
CA GLU A 324 -6.56 -3.80 25.86
C GLU A 324 -6.08 -5.25 25.96
N ASN A 325 -6.94 -6.21 26.33
CA ASN A 325 -6.59 -7.64 26.30
C ASN A 325 -6.37 -8.15 24.88
N ALA A 326 -7.12 -7.69 23.87
CA ALA A 326 -6.87 -8.08 22.48
C ALA A 326 -5.52 -7.54 21.96
N GLU A 327 -5.19 -6.29 22.31
CA GLU A 327 -3.91 -5.65 21.99
C GLU A 327 -2.75 -6.29 22.75
N LEU A 328 -2.87 -6.48 24.07
CA LEU A 328 -1.90 -7.20 24.90
C LEU A 328 -1.72 -8.65 24.47
N ARG A 329 -2.77 -9.35 24.01
CA ARG A 329 -2.63 -10.71 23.44
C ARG A 329 -1.84 -10.67 22.13
N ARG A 330 -2.12 -9.73 21.23
CA ARG A 330 -1.39 -9.53 19.97
C ARG A 330 0.08 -9.13 20.22
N VAL A 331 0.35 -8.31 21.23
CA VAL A 331 1.71 -7.96 21.67
C VAL A 331 2.40 -9.18 22.29
N ASN A 332 1.74 -9.94 23.17
CA ASN A 332 2.29 -11.18 23.72
C ASN A 332 2.51 -12.27 22.66
N GLU A 333 1.71 -12.32 21.61
CA GLU A 333 1.90 -13.22 20.46
C GLU A 333 3.17 -12.83 19.69
N VAL A 334 3.37 -11.54 19.41
CA VAL A 334 4.61 -11.01 18.80
C VAL A 334 5.83 -11.25 19.71
N LEU A 335 5.71 -11.02 21.02
CA LEU A 335 6.80 -11.24 21.98
C LEU A 335 7.13 -12.74 22.12
N ARG A 336 6.14 -13.62 22.19
CA ARG A 336 6.36 -15.08 22.20
C ARG A 336 6.99 -15.57 20.90
N ALA A 337 6.58 -15.03 19.75
CA ALA A 337 7.21 -15.34 18.46
C ALA A 337 8.67 -14.88 18.44
N ALA A 338 8.98 -13.69 18.96
CA ALA A 338 10.36 -13.21 19.10
C ALA A 338 11.18 -14.07 20.08
N SER A 339 10.67 -14.39 21.27
CA SER A 339 11.37 -15.23 22.23
C SER A 339 11.58 -16.66 21.73
N ALA A 340 10.63 -17.24 20.99
CA ALA A 340 10.79 -18.55 20.35
C ALA A 340 11.85 -18.51 19.23
N TYR A 341 11.88 -17.42 18.45
CA TYR A 341 12.89 -17.19 17.42
C TYR A 341 14.30 -17.11 18.04
N PHE A 342 14.52 -16.25 19.04
CA PHE A 342 15.81 -16.15 19.74
C PHE A 342 16.22 -17.46 20.42
N ALA A 343 15.28 -18.18 21.04
CA ALA A 343 15.56 -19.50 21.63
C ALA A 343 15.97 -20.55 20.58
N SER A 344 15.56 -20.38 19.32
CA SER A 344 15.97 -21.25 18.21
C SER A 344 17.34 -20.89 17.61
N GLU A 345 17.74 -19.61 17.64
CA GLU A 345 19.08 -19.16 17.21
C GLU A 345 20.17 -19.54 18.22
N ILE A 346 19.89 -19.46 19.53
CA ILE A 346 20.89 -19.71 20.59
C ILE A 346 21.25 -21.21 20.71
N GLY A 347 20.30 -22.10 20.42
CA GLY A 347 20.49 -23.55 20.45
C GLY A 347 20.71 -24.17 21.85
N PRO A 348 20.78 -25.50 21.96
CA PRO A 348 21.04 -26.17 23.23
C PRO A 348 22.51 -26.01 23.63
N THR A 349 22.76 -25.35 24.78
CA THR A 349 24.09 -25.23 25.37
C THR A 349 24.73 -26.61 25.56
N ARG A 350 25.77 -26.91 24.77
CA ARG A 350 26.48 -28.18 24.86
C ARG A 350 27.05 -28.31 26.28
N ARG A 351 26.70 -29.39 26.98
CA ARG A 351 27.36 -29.75 28.24
C ARG A 351 28.86 -29.90 27.98
N TRP A 352 29.67 -29.27 28.81
CA TRP A 352 31.11 -29.43 28.78
C TRP A 352 31.47 -30.84 29.27
N SER A 353 32.48 -31.44 28.62
CA SER A 353 33.00 -32.79 28.88
C SER A 353 34.51 -32.79 28.65
#